data_AF-A0A3M1VZ66-F1
#
_entry.id   AF-A0A3M1VZ66-F1
#
_cell.length_a   1.000
_cell.length_b   1.000
_cell.length_c   1.000
_cell.angle_alpha   90.00
_cell.angle_beta   90.00
_cell.angle_gamma   90.00
#
_symmetry.space_group_name_H-M   'P 1'
#
loop_
_entity.id
_entity.type
_entity.pdbx_description
1 polymer ?
#
loop_
_entity_poly.entity_id
_entity_poly.type
_entity_poly.pdbx_seq_one_letter_code
_entity_poly.pdbx_strand_id
1 'polypeptide(L)'
;MRTRAAALFIAGCALMATAGSAERAADRRERLDREIARLEAERERLAEQEKGVLARIDRLSAEARLLDARLERLDLERRRLMEERADLGQRREAEERALAESRARLRAAVRVLQRIGPLGRLRPLLDAPDAGALAASLRAVHRLTTFRKQRAEEIEAALSAIAAATRGIEERSRRLEQLEREAAEQRASLERAIRKRRELLSALERDRKVREEAIAELARAREELRRRIAEGGSGPPIELDVRKFRGLLPMPVDGQVVRGFGERSGGAAAALPHPGWDIEAPFGAEVRVPFDGRVVWTGWLRGYGLVVVVDHGHGVHTVAAHLSAVLADAGENVESGQVVGLVGDTGSLRGPHLYFEIREGDRAVDPALWIDRKRRPAAGLPVRR
;
A
#
# COMPACT_ATOMS: atom_id res chain seq x y z
N MET A 1 -26.16 -35.40 -71.83
CA MET A 1 -25.15 -34.44 -71.35
C MET A 1 -25.67 -33.57 -70.18
N ARG A 2 -26.23 -34.15 -69.09
CA ARG A 2 -26.74 -33.33 -67.96
C ARG A 2 -26.36 -33.80 -66.56
N THR A 3 -25.60 -34.88 -66.41
CA THR A 3 -25.30 -35.46 -65.07
C THR A 3 -23.85 -35.30 -64.62
N ARG A 4 -22.94 -34.75 -65.43
CA ARG A 4 -21.52 -34.57 -65.05
C ARG A 4 -21.13 -33.16 -64.59
N ALA A 5 -21.96 -32.14 -64.84
CA ALA A 5 -21.66 -30.76 -64.42
C ALA A 5 -22.05 -30.45 -62.95
N ALA A 6 -22.98 -31.21 -62.38
CA ALA A 6 -23.43 -30.99 -60.99
C ALA A 6 -22.45 -31.53 -59.94
N ALA A 7 -21.67 -32.56 -60.27
CA ALA A 7 -20.73 -33.19 -59.32
C ALA A 7 -19.45 -32.36 -59.09
N LEU A 8 -19.01 -31.57 -60.09
CA LEU A 8 -17.81 -30.73 -59.96
C LEU A 8 -18.05 -29.45 -59.13
N PHE A 9 -19.28 -28.95 -59.07
CA PHE A 9 -19.62 -27.74 -58.32
C PHE A 9 -19.81 -28.01 -56.82
N ILE A 10 -20.27 -29.22 -56.47
CA ILE A 10 -20.48 -29.64 -55.08
C ILE A 10 -19.15 -29.97 -54.39
N ALA A 11 -18.16 -30.50 -55.12
CA ALA A 11 -16.81 -30.74 -54.59
C ALA A 11 -16.01 -29.45 -54.35
N GLY A 12 -16.19 -28.41 -55.17
CA GLY A 12 -15.57 -27.09 -54.95
C GLY A 12 -16.14 -26.33 -53.76
N CYS A 13 -17.46 -26.42 -53.52
CA CYS A 13 -18.10 -25.79 -52.37
C CYS A 13 -17.80 -26.49 -51.04
N ALA A 14 -17.58 -27.81 -51.05
CA ALA A 14 -17.20 -28.56 -49.86
C ALA A 14 -15.74 -28.30 -49.42
N LEU A 15 -14.82 -28.05 -50.36
CA LEU A 15 -13.45 -27.60 -50.03
C LEU A 15 -13.39 -26.16 -49.52
N MET A 16 -14.27 -25.27 -50.01
CA MET A 16 -14.33 -23.89 -49.51
C MET A 16 -15.07 -23.75 -48.16
N ALA A 17 -16.06 -24.60 -47.89
CA ALA A 17 -16.77 -24.61 -46.61
C ALA A 17 -15.92 -25.16 -45.45
N THR A 18 -15.04 -26.14 -45.73
CA THR A 18 -14.08 -26.67 -44.75
C THR A 18 -12.89 -25.73 -44.55
N ALA A 19 -12.45 -25.02 -45.59
CA ALA A 19 -11.48 -23.94 -45.46
C ALA A 19 -12.02 -22.78 -44.58
N GLY A 20 -13.27 -22.35 -44.80
CA GLY A 20 -13.90 -21.27 -44.02
C GLY A 20 -14.26 -21.63 -42.57
N SER A 21 -14.47 -22.91 -42.24
CA SER A 21 -14.66 -23.37 -40.85
C SER A 21 -13.34 -23.52 -40.11
N ALA A 22 -12.27 -23.92 -40.80
CA ALA A 22 -10.90 -23.92 -40.29
C ALA A 22 -10.37 -22.48 -40.07
N GLU A 23 -10.69 -21.55 -40.98
CA GLU A 23 -10.34 -20.13 -40.87
C GLU A 23 -11.09 -19.44 -39.72
N ARG A 24 -12.38 -19.74 -39.51
CA ARG A 24 -13.16 -19.29 -38.34
C ARG A 24 -12.82 -19.98 -37.01
N ALA A 25 -12.10 -21.10 -37.05
CA ALA A 25 -11.54 -21.77 -35.86
C ALA A 25 -10.13 -21.22 -35.55
N ALA A 26 -9.35 -20.87 -36.57
CA ALA A 26 -8.08 -20.16 -36.46
C ALA A 26 -8.27 -18.75 -35.88
N ASP A 27 -9.22 -17.97 -36.40
CA ASP A 27 -9.58 -16.63 -35.88
C ASP A 27 -10.12 -16.68 -34.43
N ARG A 28 -10.63 -17.86 -34.03
CA ARG A 28 -11.17 -18.15 -32.69
C ARG A 28 -10.07 -18.50 -31.69
N ARG A 29 -9.10 -19.30 -32.13
CA ARG A 29 -7.90 -19.66 -31.37
C ARG A 29 -7.02 -18.43 -31.19
N GLU A 30 -6.87 -17.62 -32.23
CA GLU A 30 -6.15 -16.36 -32.16
C GLU A 30 -6.76 -15.37 -31.15
N ARG A 31 -8.09 -15.34 -31.00
CA ARG A 31 -8.75 -14.48 -29.98
C ARG A 31 -8.61 -15.01 -28.55
N LEU A 32 -8.65 -16.34 -28.35
CA LEU A 32 -8.38 -16.95 -27.04
C LEU A 32 -6.92 -16.80 -26.64
N ASP A 33 -6.00 -16.91 -27.60
CA ASP A 33 -4.58 -16.66 -27.39
C ASP A 33 -4.34 -15.17 -27.04
N ARG A 34 -5.09 -14.24 -27.66
CA ARG A 34 -5.09 -12.81 -27.25
C ARG A 34 -5.68 -12.58 -25.85
N GLU A 35 -6.61 -13.41 -25.40
CA GLU A 35 -7.24 -13.32 -24.07
C GLU A 35 -6.30 -13.87 -22.98
N ILE A 36 -5.65 -15.02 -23.23
CA ILE A 36 -4.59 -15.57 -22.38
C ILE A 36 -3.40 -14.60 -22.30
N ALA A 37 -2.94 -14.09 -23.44
CA ALA A 37 -1.84 -13.11 -23.48
C ALA A 37 -2.17 -11.81 -22.70
N ARG A 38 -3.45 -11.43 -22.62
CA ARG A 38 -3.88 -10.26 -21.83
C ARG A 38 -3.94 -10.54 -20.34
N LEU A 39 -4.42 -11.71 -19.91
CA LEU A 39 -4.38 -12.12 -18.50
C LEU A 39 -2.95 -12.28 -18.00
N GLU A 40 -2.05 -12.79 -18.85
CA GLU A 40 -0.62 -12.83 -18.58
C GLU A 40 -0.03 -11.41 -18.42
N ALA A 41 -0.41 -10.48 -19.30
CA ALA A 41 0.01 -9.08 -19.21
C ALA A 41 -0.54 -8.35 -17.95
N GLU A 42 -1.73 -8.72 -17.46
CA GLU A 42 -2.29 -8.18 -16.22
C GLU A 42 -1.58 -8.74 -14.99
N ARG A 43 -1.32 -10.05 -14.96
CA ARG A 43 -0.47 -10.68 -13.94
C ARG A 43 0.90 -10.00 -13.91
N GLU A 44 1.45 -9.67 -15.07
CA GLU A 44 2.74 -8.99 -15.19
C GLU A 44 2.69 -7.53 -14.70
N ARG A 45 1.64 -6.77 -15.01
CA ARG A 45 1.46 -5.41 -14.47
C ARG A 45 1.26 -5.37 -12.96
N LEU A 46 0.49 -6.31 -12.41
CA LEU A 46 0.28 -6.43 -10.97
C LEU A 46 1.58 -6.86 -10.27
N ALA A 47 2.32 -7.79 -10.87
CA ALA A 47 3.66 -8.14 -10.43
C ALA A 47 4.60 -6.91 -10.46
N GLU A 48 4.47 -6.03 -11.44
CA GLU A 48 5.26 -4.80 -11.51
C GLU A 48 4.89 -3.78 -10.43
N GLN A 49 3.60 -3.65 -10.10
CA GLN A 49 3.15 -2.83 -8.97
C GLN A 49 3.64 -3.40 -7.63
N GLU A 50 3.58 -4.72 -7.46
CA GLU A 50 4.14 -5.43 -6.30
C GLU A 50 5.64 -5.19 -6.18
N LYS A 51 6.40 -5.31 -7.29
CA LYS A 51 7.82 -4.95 -7.33
C LYS A 51 8.05 -3.49 -6.91
N GLY A 52 7.20 -2.56 -7.33
CA GLY A 52 7.28 -1.16 -6.93
C GLY A 52 7.08 -0.94 -5.42
N VAL A 53 6.12 -1.64 -4.81
CA VAL A 53 5.87 -1.61 -3.35
C VAL A 53 7.01 -2.29 -2.60
N LEU A 54 7.51 -3.44 -3.08
CA LEU A 54 8.66 -4.14 -2.52
C LEU A 54 9.91 -3.26 -2.56
N ALA A 55 10.19 -2.59 -3.69
CA ALA A 55 11.30 -1.64 -3.79
C ALA A 55 11.17 -0.48 -2.79
N ARG A 56 9.94 -0.03 -2.47
CA ARG A 56 9.70 0.98 -1.43
C ARG A 56 9.96 0.43 -0.02
N ILE A 57 9.57 -0.82 0.24
CA ILE A 57 9.85 -1.53 1.49
C ILE A 57 11.36 -1.73 1.68
N ASP A 58 12.08 -2.04 0.61
CA ASP A 58 13.54 -2.19 0.62
C ASP A 58 14.24 -0.87 0.90
N ARG A 59 13.79 0.23 0.28
CA ARG A 59 14.29 1.58 0.59
C ARG A 59 14.08 1.95 2.05
N LEU A 60 12.89 1.71 2.61
CA LEU A 60 12.62 1.96 4.04
C LEU A 60 13.49 1.06 4.94
N SER A 61 13.77 -0.16 4.52
CA SER A 61 14.64 -1.07 5.27
C SER A 61 16.11 -0.63 5.23
N ALA A 62 16.58 -0.12 4.09
CA ALA A 62 17.90 0.47 3.97
C ALA A 62 18.03 1.77 4.80
N GLU A 63 17.00 2.62 4.77
CA GLU A 63 16.93 3.83 5.61
C GLU A 63 16.97 3.47 7.10
N ALA A 64 16.18 2.49 7.55
CA ALA A 64 16.20 2.03 8.93
C ALA A 64 17.59 1.53 9.36
N ARG A 65 18.28 0.74 8.51
CA ARG A 65 19.66 0.29 8.78
C ARG A 65 20.64 1.46 8.90
N LEU A 66 20.50 2.48 8.06
CA LEU A 66 21.35 3.68 8.12
C LEU A 66 21.11 4.48 9.40
N LEU A 67 19.85 4.65 9.81
CA LEU A 67 19.49 5.33 11.06
C LEU A 67 20.01 4.56 12.28
N ASP A 68 19.93 3.23 12.25
CA ASP A 68 20.45 2.37 13.31
C ASP A 68 21.98 2.50 13.44
N ALA A 69 22.72 2.41 12.33
CA ALA A 69 24.17 2.62 12.33
C ALA A 69 24.58 4.04 12.79
N ARG A 70 23.76 5.06 12.49
CA ARG A 70 23.97 6.42 13.02
C ARG A 70 23.76 6.47 14.53
N LEU A 71 22.74 5.81 15.05
CA LEU A 71 22.49 5.71 16.49
C LEU A 71 23.65 5.01 17.21
N GLU A 72 24.17 3.92 16.66
CA GLU A 72 25.35 3.24 17.20
C GLU A 72 26.56 4.18 17.27
N ARG A 73 26.81 4.95 16.21
CA ARG A 73 27.89 5.95 16.18
C ARG A 73 27.71 7.03 17.25
N LEU A 74 26.49 7.55 17.40
CA LEU A 74 26.17 8.54 18.42
C LEU A 74 26.34 7.97 19.83
N ASP A 75 25.97 6.71 20.05
CA ASP A 75 26.16 6.04 21.34
C ASP A 75 27.63 5.82 21.67
N LEU A 76 28.48 5.51 20.69
CA LEU A 76 29.94 5.44 20.87
C LEU A 76 30.53 6.82 21.24
N GLU A 77 30.14 7.89 20.53
CA GLU A 77 30.58 9.26 20.85
C GLU A 77 30.13 9.67 22.26
N ARG A 78 28.88 9.35 22.62
CA ARG A 78 28.32 9.60 23.96
C ARG A 78 29.14 8.89 25.04
N ARG A 79 29.46 7.60 24.87
CA ARG A 79 30.27 6.84 25.84
C ARG A 79 31.66 7.46 26.02
N ARG A 80 32.32 7.79 24.92
CA ARG A 80 33.63 8.46 24.95
C ARG A 80 33.58 9.79 25.71
N LEU A 81 32.59 10.64 25.44
CA LEU A 81 32.46 11.93 26.14
C LEU A 81 32.11 11.77 27.62
N MET A 82 31.35 10.73 27.99
CA MET A 82 31.11 10.40 29.39
C MET A 82 32.39 10.02 30.12
N GLU A 83 33.26 9.21 29.50
CA GLU A 83 34.57 8.85 30.02
C GLU A 83 35.48 10.08 30.16
N GLU A 84 35.61 10.90 29.10
CA GLU A 84 36.40 12.13 29.15
C GLU A 84 35.91 13.10 30.25
N ARG A 85 34.59 13.19 30.45
CA ARG A 85 34.00 14.01 31.52
C ARG A 85 34.32 13.44 32.90
N ALA A 86 34.27 12.12 33.06
CA ALA A 86 34.59 11.45 34.32
C ALA A 86 36.07 11.66 34.69
N ASP A 87 36.98 11.53 33.73
CA ASP A 87 38.41 11.77 33.91
C ASP A 87 38.70 13.21 34.33
N LEU A 88 38.05 14.19 33.68
CA LEU A 88 38.15 15.60 34.07
C LEU A 88 37.60 15.82 35.49
N GLY A 89 36.52 15.13 35.86
CA GLY A 89 35.96 15.15 37.22
C GLY A 89 36.96 14.65 38.26
N GLN A 90 37.59 13.51 38.02
CA GLN A 90 38.61 12.94 38.90
C GLN A 90 39.83 13.86 39.03
N ARG A 91 40.30 14.45 37.92
CA ARG A 91 41.40 15.42 37.94
C ARG A 91 41.03 16.66 38.76
N ARG A 92 39.82 17.21 38.57
CA ARG A 92 39.33 18.36 39.34
C ARG A 92 39.30 18.04 40.84
N GLU A 93 38.78 16.88 41.22
CA GLU A 93 38.75 16.47 42.64
C GLU A 93 40.14 16.31 43.24
N ALA A 94 41.10 15.76 42.49
CA ALA A 94 42.49 15.63 42.93
C ALA A 94 43.14 17.01 43.17
N GLU A 95 42.95 17.95 42.26
CA GLU A 95 43.42 19.33 42.40
C GLU A 95 42.74 20.05 43.57
N GLU A 96 41.44 19.86 43.78
CA GLU A 96 40.70 20.42 44.92
C GLU A 96 41.24 19.91 46.26
N ARG A 97 41.58 18.62 46.35
CA ARG A 97 42.22 18.03 47.54
C ARG A 97 43.62 18.61 47.77
N ALA A 98 44.45 18.68 46.73
CA ALA A 98 45.79 19.27 46.80
C ALA A 98 45.75 20.75 47.22
N LEU A 99 44.79 21.51 46.70
CA LEU A 99 44.53 22.89 47.06
C LEU A 99 44.07 23.02 48.51
N ALA A 100 43.18 22.14 48.99
CA ALA A 100 42.71 22.14 50.37
C ALA A 100 43.86 21.88 51.36
N GLU A 101 44.73 20.93 51.06
CA GLU A 101 45.94 20.65 51.85
C GLU A 101 46.90 21.84 51.86
N SER A 102 47.19 22.41 50.69
CA SER A 102 48.08 23.57 50.55
C SER A 102 47.55 24.78 51.33
N ARG A 103 46.24 25.04 51.26
CA ARG A 103 45.56 26.08 52.06
C ARG A 103 45.60 25.78 53.55
N ALA A 104 45.47 24.53 53.99
CA ALA A 104 45.55 24.17 55.41
C ALA A 104 46.96 24.41 55.97
N ARG A 105 48.00 23.99 55.25
CA ARG A 105 49.40 24.21 55.62
C ARG A 105 49.76 25.70 55.66
N LEU A 106 49.33 26.47 54.64
CA LEU A 106 49.55 27.92 54.61
C LEU A 106 48.84 28.63 55.77
N ARG A 107 47.59 28.25 56.08
CA ARG A 107 46.86 28.79 57.23
C ARG A 107 47.57 28.50 58.55
N ALA A 108 48.08 27.29 58.74
CA ALA A 108 48.86 26.95 59.94
C ALA A 108 50.13 27.80 60.06
N ALA A 109 50.89 27.94 58.96
CA ALA A 109 52.10 28.76 58.91
C ALA A 109 51.83 30.24 59.23
N VAL A 110 50.76 30.81 58.66
CA VAL A 110 50.37 32.20 58.91
C VAL A 110 49.97 32.43 60.36
N ARG A 111 49.23 31.51 61.00
CA ARG A 111 48.86 31.61 62.42
C ARG A 111 50.09 31.65 63.33
N VAL A 112 51.10 30.82 63.07
CA VAL A 112 52.36 30.83 63.82
C VAL A 112 53.06 32.18 63.66
N LEU A 113 53.17 32.69 62.43
CA LEU A 113 53.77 34.00 62.16
C LEU A 113 53.00 35.17 62.78
N GLN A 114 51.68 35.08 62.91
CA GLN A 114 50.85 36.09 63.59
C GLN A 114 51.08 36.06 65.11
N ARG A 115 51.17 34.86 65.71
CA ARG A 115 51.40 34.69 67.15
C ARG A 115 52.75 35.23 67.62
N ILE A 116 53.80 35.06 66.80
CA ILE A 116 55.16 35.54 67.09
C ILE A 116 55.28 37.08 66.88
N GLY A 117 54.38 37.69 66.11
CA GLY A 117 54.37 39.12 65.82
C GLY A 117 55.54 39.60 64.93
N PRO A 118 55.57 40.88 64.52
CA PRO A 118 56.60 41.41 63.61
C PRO A 118 58.01 41.40 64.22
N LEU A 119 58.12 41.82 65.49
CA LEU A 119 59.40 41.89 66.20
C LEU A 119 59.96 40.49 66.52
N GLY A 120 59.11 39.53 66.87
CA GLY A 120 59.54 38.15 67.11
C GLY A 120 60.05 37.43 65.85
N ARG A 121 59.66 37.87 64.65
CA ARG A 121 60.21 37.32 63.39
C ARG A 121 61.64 37.76 63.12
N LEU A 122 62.00 38.96 63.58
CA LEU A 122 63.36 39.50 63.46
C LEU A 122 64.26 39.03 64.59
N ARG A 123 63.68 38.55 65.69
CA ARG A 123 64.42 38.12 66.88
C ARG A 123 65.54 37.11 66.60
N PRO A 124 65.37 36.06 65.76
CA PRO A 124 66.46 35.14 65.42
C PRO A 124 67.63 35.80 64.64
N LEU A 125 67.39 36.95 64.00
CA LEU A 125 68.42 37.74 63.33
C LEU A 125 69.11 38.69 64.32
N LEU A 126 68.36 39.22 65.29
CA LEU A 126 68.85 40.17 66.30
C LEU A 126 69.59 39.49 67.46
N ASP A 127 69.17 38.29 67.85
CA ASP A 127 69.73 37.53 68.98
C ASP A 127 70.88 36.59 68.54
N ALA A 128 71.38 36.72 67.30
CA ALA A 128 72.46 35.86 66.79
C ALA A 128 73.79 36.18 67.49
N PRO A 129 74.45 35.22 68.17
CA PRO A 129 75.65 35.47 68.97
C PRO A 129 76.92 35.70 68.12
N ASP A 130 76.94 35.24 66.87
CA ASP A 130 78.07 35.36 65.96
C ASP A 130 77.63 35.43 64.48
N ALA A 131 78.60 35.69 63.59
CA ALA A 131 78.36 35.80 62.15
C ALA A 131 77.85 34.49 61.51
N GLY A 132 78.22 33.32 62.05
CA GLY A 132 77.76 32.03 61.57
C GLY A 132 76.28 31.78 61.89
N ALA A 133 75.87 32.11 63.12
CA ALA A 133 74.49 32.06 63.59
C ALA A 133 73.60 33.06 62.81
N LEU A 134 74.08 34.29 62.58
CA LEU A 134 73.38 35.28 61.78
C LEU A 134 73.16 34.79 60.33
N ALA A 135 74.20 34.22 59.72
CA ALA A 135 74.11 33.65 58.37
C ALA A 135 73.12 32.47 58.32
N ALA A 136 73.06 31.62 59.36
CA ALA A 136 72.09 30.54 59.45
C ALA A 136 70.65 31.07 59.56
N SER A 137 70.42 32.11 60.37
CA SER A 137 69.11 32.78 60.50
C SER A 137 68.67 33.45 59.19
N LEU A 138 69.57 34.14 58.49
CA LEU A 138 69.28 34.73 57.17
C LEU A 138 68.91 33.66 56.12
N ARG A 139 69.63 32.54 56.08
CA ARG A 139 69.29 31.39 55.22
C ARG A 139 67.92 30.81 55.57
N ALA A 140 67.56 30.73 56.85
CA ALA A 140 66.25 30.25 57.28
C ALA A 140 65.12 31.18 56.83
N VAL A 141 65.29 32.50 56.96
CA VAL A 141 64.33 33.51 56.48
C VAL A 141 64.19 33.45 54.97
N HIS A 142 65.30 33.38 54.23
CA HIS A 142 65.27 33.26 52.77
C HIS A 142 64.54 32.00 52.31
N ARG A 143 64.83 30.84 52.93
CA ARG A 143 64.10 29.58 52.65
C ARG A 143 62.61 29.73 52.88
N LEU A 144 62.20 30.39 53.96
CA LEU A 144 60.78 30.64 54.25
C LEU A 144 60.11 31.55 53.20
N THR A 145 60.78 32.63 52.77
CA THR A 145 60.23 33.53 51.74
C THR A 145 60.09 32.83 50.40
N THR A 146 61.09 32.05 49.99
CA THR A 146 61.06 31.27 48.75
C THR A 146 59.98 30.19 48.80
N PHE A 147 59.88 29.47 49.91
CA PHE A 147 58.82 28.49 50.13
C PHE A 147 57.42 29.11 50.03
N ARG A 148 57.20 30.28 50.65
CA ARG A 148 55.91 31.00 50.57
C ARG A 148 55.56 31.41 49.14
N LYS A 149 56.54 31.89 48.37
CA LYS A 149 56.36 32.26 46.96
C LYS A 149 55.96 31.03 46.14
N GLN A 150 56.72 29.94 46.25
CA GLN A 150 56.41 28.67 45.56
C GLN A 150 55.02 28.13 45.92
N ARG A 151 54.62 28.20 47.20
CA ARG A 151 53.26 27.77 47.61
C ARG A 151 52.15 28.64 47.02
N ALA A 152 52.38 29.95 46.89
CA ALA A 152 51.40 30.84 46.24
C ALA A 152 51.26 30.50 44.76
N GLU A 153 52.38 30.31 44.05
CA GLU A 153 52.41 29.90 42.64
C GLU A 153 51.69 28.55 42.41
N GLU A 154 51.89 27.56 43.29
CA GLU A 154 51.17 26.28 43.21
C GLU A 154 49.66 26.43 43.44
N ILE A 155 49.24 27.28 44.38
CA ILE A 155 47.81 27.54 44.64
C ILE A 155 47.16 28.19 43.43
N GLU A 156 47.83 29.16 42.80
CA GLU A 156 47.36 29.82 41.58
C GLU A 156 47.28 28.82 40.42
N ALA A 157 48.28 27.96 40.25
CA ALA A 157 48.27 26.90 39.25
C ALA A 157 47.12 25.91 39.47
N ALA A 158 46.89 25.44 40.70
CA ALA A 158 45.81 24.53 41.04
C ALA A 158 44.43 25.17 40.79
N LEU A 159 44.24 26.44 41.14
CA LEU A 159 43.00 27.18 40.86
C LEU A 159 42.74 27.29 39.35
N SER A 160 43.78 27.58 38.56
CA SER A 160 43.69 27.62 37.09
C SER A 160 43.34 26.25 36.50
N ALA A 161 43.95 25.18 37.01
CA ALA A 161 43.66 23.80 36.60
C ALA A 161 42.22 23.39 36.92
N ILE A 162 41.72 23.71 38.12
CA ILE A 162 40.33 23.47 38.53
C ILE A 162 39.36 24.24 37.63
N ALA A 163 39.65 25.51 37.33
CA ALA A 163 38.81 26.32 36.44
C ALA A 163 38.80 25.78 35.01
N ALA A 164 39.94 25.32 34.49
CA ALA A 164 40.04 24.68 33.18
C ALA A 164 39.27 23.34 33.14
N ALA A 165 39.43 22.49 34.16
CA ALA A 165 38.70 21.23 34.25
C ALA A 165 37.18 21.44 34.36
N THR A 166 36.75 22.44 35.13
CA THR A 166 35.32 22.79 35.29
C THR A 166 34.71 23.24 33.96
N ARG A 167 35.37 24.15 33.23
CA ARG A 167 34.93 24.54 31.88
C ARG A 167 34.88 23.35 30.93
N GLY A 168 35.89 22.48 30.99
CA GLY A 168 35.92 21.25 30.21
C GLY A 168 34.71 20.35 30.50
N ILE A 169 34.37 20.12 31.78
CA ILE A 169 33.21 19.33 32.19
C ILE A 169 31.90 19.94 31.69
N GLU A 170 31.74 21.26 31.77
CA GLU A 170 30.56 21.98 31.27
C GLU A 170 30.41 21.81 29.75
N GLU A 171 31.49 21.97 28.99
CA GLU A 171 31.50 21.76 27.53
C GLU A 171 31.10 20.34 27.15
N ARG A 172 31.68 19.31 27.80
CA ARG A 172 31.30 17.91 27.54
C ARG A 172 29.86 17.64 27.93
N SER A 173 29.37 18.22 29.03
CA SER A 173 27.99 18.05 29.46
C SER A 173 26.99 18.66 28.48
N ARG A 174 27.26 19.87 27.97
CA ARG A 174 26.44 20.48 26.90
C ARG A 174 26.44 19.64 25.62
N ARG A 175 27.60 19.10 25.23
CA ARG A 175 27.70 18.23 24.06
C ARG A 175 26.93 16.91 24.26
N LEU A 176 27.00 16.31 25.45
CA LEU A 176 26.23 15.12 25.81
C LEU A 176 24.71 15.38 25.71
N GLU A 177 24.22 16.49 26.25
CA GLU A 177 22.81 16.89 26.14
C GLU A 177 22.38 17.06 24.68
N GLN A 178 23.24 17.64 23.84
CA GLN A 178 22.98 17.77 22.40
C GLN A 178 22.90 16.40 21.72
N LEU A 179 23.86 15.51 21.98
CA LEU A 179 23.87 14.15 21.43
C LEU A 179 22.64 13.34 21.87
N GLU A 180 22.18 13.51 23.10
CA GLU A 180 20.95 12.85 23.58
C GLU A 180 19.71 13.33 22.84
N ARG A 181 19.61 14.63 22.53
CA ARG A 181 18.53 15.18 21.69
C ARG A 181 18.60 14.65 20.26
N GLU A 182 19.79 14.68 19.65
CA GLU A 182 20.02 14.13 18.30
C GLU A 182 19.65 12.64 18.25
N ALA A 183 20.08 11.84 19.23
CA ALA A 183 19.73 10.43 19.33
C ALA A 183 18.22 10.19 19.50
N ALA A 184 17.53 11.02 20.29
CA ALA A 184 16.08 10.93 20.45
C ALA A 184 15.33 11.18 19.13
N GLU A 185 15.76 12.19 18.35
CA GLU A 185 15.19 12.50 17.03
C GLU A 185 15.42 11.37 16.01
N GLN A 186 16.63 10.79 16.00
CA GLN A 186 16.95 9.66 15.13
C GLN A 186 16.13 8.41 15.51
N ARG A 187 15.98 8.11 16.81
CA ARG A 187 15.13 7.01 17.31
C ARG A 187 13.67 7.17 16.88
N ALA A 188 13.10 8.36 17.05
CA ALA A 188 11.74 8.64 16.62
C ALA A 188 11.58 8.47 15.09
N SER A 189 12.58 8.86 14.31
CA SER A 189 12.58 8.66 12.85
C SER A 189 12.67 7.20 12.45
N LEU A 190 13.52 6.41 13.14
CA LEU A 190 13.63 4.96 12.95
C LEU A 190 12.30 4.25 13.25
N GLU A 191 11.65 4.58 14.37
CA GLU A 191 10.35 4.03 14.73
C GLU A 191 9.29 4.33 13.67
N ARG A 192 9.26 5.56 13.15
CA ARG A 192 8.36 5.93 12.04
C ARG A 192 8.62 5.10 10.79
N ALA A 193 9.88 4.90 10.41
CA ALA A 193 10.25 4.09 9.25
C ALA A 193 9.84 2.61 9.43
N ILE A 194 10.11 2.02 10.59
CA ILE A 194 9.72 0.64 10.92
C ILE A 194 8.20 0.48 10.91
N ARG A 195 7.46 1.42 11.51
CA ARG A 195 6.00 1.42 11.51
C ARG A 195 5.46 1.48 10.09
N LYS A 196 5.98 2.39 9.26
CA LYS A 196 5.52 2.54 7.87
C LYS A 196 5.78 1.29 7.04
N ARG A 197 6.94 0.65 7.24
CA ARG A 197 7.27 -0.63 6.59
C ARG A 197 6.27 -1.73 6.98
N ARG A 198 5.96 -1.86 8.28
CA ARG A 198 5.00 -2.85 8.77
C ARG A 198 3.61 -2.65 8.20
N GLU A 199 3.15 -1.39 8.11
CA GLU A 199 1.89 -1.05 7.47
C GLU A 199 1.87 -1.50 6.00
N LEU A 200 2.90 -1.16 5.22
CA LEU A 200 3.00 -1.52 3.80
C LEU A 200 3.04 -3.04 3.58
N LEU A 201 3.80 -3.79 4.38
CA LEU A 201 3.84 -5.25 4.32
C LEU A 201 2.46 -5.85 4.59
N SER A 202 1.79 -5.42 5.67
CA SER A 202 0.48 -5.94 6.02
C SER A 202 -0.62 -5.58 5.00
N ALA A 203 -0.48 -4.44 4.32
CA ALA A 203 -1.38 -4.04 3.23
C ALA A 203 -1.13 -4.91 1.99
N LEU A 204 0.14 -5.15 1.64
CA LEU A 204 0.51 -6.00 0.51
C LEU A 204 0.01 -7.44 0.69
N GLU A 205 0.16 -8.02 1.88
CA GLU A 205 -0.33 -9.37 2.20
C GLU A 205 -1.86 -9.47 2.10
N ARG A 206 -2.57 -8.46 2.63
CA ARG A 206 -4.04 -8.39 2.55
C ARG A 206 -4.52 -8.24 1.11
N ASP A 207 -3.92 -7.33 0.36
CA ASP A 207 -4.25 -7.09 -1.04
C ASP A 207 -4.03 -8.35 -1.88
N ARG A 208 -2.92 -9.06 -1.67
CA ARG A 208 -2.63 -10.31 -2.36
C ARG A 208 -3.72 -11.35 -2.10
N LYS A 209 -4.07 -11.56 -0.82
CA LYS A 209 -5.10 -12.54 -0.42
C LYS A 209 -6.48 -12.20 -1.01
N VAL A 210 -6.92 -10.95 -0.87
CA VAL A 210 -8.24 -10.51 -1.38
C VAL A 210 -8.31 -10.67 -2.91
N ARG A 211 -7.23 -10.35 -3.63
CA ARG A 211 -7.19 -10.49 -5.10
C ARG A 211 -7.22 -11.94 -5.54
N GLU A 212 -6.43 -12.80 -4.90
CA GLU A 212 -6.42 -14.25 -5.17
C GLU A 212 -7.82 -14.87 -4.92
N GLU A 213 -8.48 -14.49 -3.84
CA GLU A 213 -9.85 -14.95 -3.51
C GLU A 213 -10.91 -14.42 -4.50
N ALA A 214 -10.85 -13.14 -4.87
CA ALA A 214 -11.80 -12.54 -5.82
C ALA A 214 -11.69 -13.15 -7.23
N ILE A 215 -10.47 -13.40 -7.71
CA ILE A 215 -10.23 -14.05 -9.00
C ILE A 215 -10.79 -15.48 -8.99
N ALA A 216 -10.57 -16.23 -7.89
CA ALA A 216 -11.10 -17.57 -7.73
C ALA A 216 -12.64 -17.61 -7.67
N GLU A 217 -13.27 -16.64 -7.02
CA GLU A 217 -14.74 -16.54 -6.92
C GLU A 217 -15.39 -16.19 -8.26
N LEU A 218 -14.86 -15.22 -9.00
CA LEU A 218 -15.35 -14.85 -10.33
C LEU A 218 -15.25 -15.99 -11.34
N ALA A 219 -14.14 -16.76 -11.29
CA ALA A 219 -13.97 -17.93 -12.13
C ALA A 219 -15.05 -19.00 -11.88
N ARG A 220 -15.41 -19.24 -10.61
CA ARG A 220 -16.47 -20.20 -10.23
C ARG A 220 -17.86 -19.75 -10.66
N ALA A 221 -18.20 -18.47 -10.45
CA ALA A 221 -19.51 -17.92 -10.83
C ALA A 221 -19.75 -17.99 -12.34
N ARG A 222 -18.70 -17.70 -13.15
CA ARG A 222 -18.79 -17.77 -14.62
C ARG A 222 -19.01 -19.20 -15.12
N GLU A 223 -18.38 -20.18 -14.48
CA GLU A 223 -18.56 -21.58 -14.83
C GLU A 223 -19.93 -22.12 -14.43
N GLU A 224 -20.46 -21.70 -13.28
CA GLU A 224 -21.82 -22.05 -12.88
C GLU A 224 -22.87 -21.50 -13.86
N LEU A 225 -22.76 -20.23 -14.27
CA LEU A 225 -23.67 -19.64 -15.26
C LEU A 225 -23.63 -20.41 -16.59
N ARG A 226 -22.44 -20.80 -17.06
CA ARG A 226 -22.28 -21.63 -18.25
C ARG A 226 -23.00 -22.96 -18.13
N ARG A 227 -22.83 -23.65 -16.99
CA ARG A 227 -23.49 -24.94 -16.74
C ARG A 227 -25.02 -24.81 -16.77
N ARG A 228 -25.57 -23.79 -16.12
CA ARG A 228 -27.03 -23.56 -16.07
C ARG A 228 -27.64 -23.31 -17.44
N ILE A 229 -26.95 -22.57 -18.30
CA ILE A 229 -27.39 -22.34 -19.69
C ILE A 229 -27.40 -23.65 -20.47
N ALA A 230 -26.40 -24.52 -20.29
CA ALA A 230 -26.36 -25.83 -20.95
C ALA A 230 -27.46 -26.79 -20.46
N GLU A 231 -27.82 -26.73 -19.19
CA GLU A 231 -28.88 -27.58 -18.59
C GLU A 231 -30.31 -27.15 -19.00
N GLY A 232 -30.53 -25.87 -19.33
CA GLY A 232 -31.85 -25.32 -19.65
C GLY A 232 -32.52 -25.88 -20.90
N GLY A 233 -31.76 -26.51 -21.80
CA GLY A 233 -32.25 -27.20 -23.00
C GLY A 233 -32.89 -26.28 -24.05
N SER A 234 -32.85 -26.70 -25.32
CA SER A 234 -33.55 -26.00 -26.41
C SER A 234 -35.02 -26.43 -26.44
N GLY A 235 -35.92 -25.45 -26.33
CA GLY A 235 -37.37 -25.64 -26.46
C GLY A 235 -37.82 -25.93 -27.90
N PRO A 236 -39.14 -26.04 -28.15
CA PRO A 236 -39.66 -26.13 -29.52
C PRO A 236 -39.17 -24.95 -30.37
N PRO A 237 -38.98 -25.14 -31.70
CA PRO A 237 -38.41 -24.10 -32.56
C PRO A 237 -39.23 -22.82 -32.49
N ILE A 238 -38.57 -21.72 -32.15
CA ILE A 238 -39.16 -20.37 -32.27
C ILE A 238 -39.30 -20.09 -33.77
N GLU A 239 -40.50 -19.72 -34.22
CA GLU A 239 -40.84 -19.59 -35.65
C GLU A 239 -40.01 -18.52 -36.36
N LEU A 240 -39.62 -17.47 -35.64
CA LEU A 240 -38.87 -16.35 -36.17
C LEU A 240 -37.38 -16.46 -35.82
N ASP A 241 -36.53 -16.41 -36.85
CA ASP A 241 -35.08 -16.35 -36.67
C ASP A 241 -34.65 -14.96 -36.19
N VAL A 242 -34.32 -14.86 -34.90
CA VAL A 242 -33.84 -13.64 -34.24
C VAL A 242 -32.65 -13.00 -34.96
N ARG A 243 -31.81 -13.79 -35.66
CA ARG A 243 -30.62 -13.28 -36.39
C ARG A 243 -30.99 -12.31 -37.52
N LYS A 244 -32.21 -12.40 -38.05
CA LYS A 244 -32.73 -11.47 -39.07
C LYS A 244 -33.04 -10.07 -38.51
N PHE A 245 -33.20 -9.96 -37.19
CA PHE A 245 -33.51 -8.71 -36.48
C PHE A 245 -32.29 -8.09 -35.80
N ARG A 246 -31.08 -8.54 -36.16
CA ARG A 246 -29.83 -8.01 -35.66
C ARG A 246 -29.71 -6.52 -35.95
N GLY A 247 -29.55 -5.72 -34.90
CA GLY A 247 -29.49 -4.25 -34.95
C GLY A 247 -30.85 -3.55 -34.95
N LEU A 248 -31.95 -4.29 -34.77
CA LEU A 248 -33.32 -3.78 -34.78
C LEU A 248 -34.09 -4.06 -33.48
N LEU A 249 -33.49 -4.81 -32.55
CA LEU A 249 -34.15 -5.19 -31.31
C LEU A 249 -34.32 -3.95 -30.40
N PRO A 250 -35.45 -3.83 -29.68
CA PRO A 250 -35.68 -2.71 -28.76
C PRO A 250 -34.81 -2.84 -27.50
N MET A 251 -34.61 -1.71 -26.81
CA MET A 251 -33.97 -1.71 -25.49
C MET A 251 -34.74 -2.59 -24.49
N PRO A 252 -34.04 -3.33 -23.60
CA PRO A 252 -34.68 -4.19 -22.61
C PRO A 252 -35.29 -3.42 -21.43
N VAL A 253 -34.89 -2.16 -21.21
CA VAL A 253 -35.44 -1.26 -20.19
C VAL A 253 -35.33 0.19 -20.68
N ASP A 254 -36.22 1.07 -20.23
CA ASP A 254 -36.10 2.51 -20.47
C ASP A 254 -35.03 3.07 -19.53
N GLY A 255 -33.83 3.31 -20.07
CA GLY A 255 -32.64 3.67 -19.30
C GLY A 255 -31.45 4.01 -20.17
N GLN A 256 -30.34 4.39 -19.53
CA GLN A 256 -29.11 4.77 -20.22
C GLN A 256 -28.02 3.73 -20.01
N VAL A 257 -27.36 3.30 -21.09
CA VAL A 257 -26.17 2.45 -21.00
C VAL A 257 -25.05 3.27 -20.38
N VAL A 258 -24.73 2.99 -19.13
CA VAL A 258 -23.66 3.63 -18.35
C VAL A 258 -22.35 2.85 -18.40
N ARG A 259 -22.44 1.55 -18.70
CA ARG A 259 -21.28 0.72 -19.01
C ARG A 259 -21.55 -0.14 -20.22
N GLY A 260 -20.77 0.05 -21.28
CA GLY A 260 -20.87 -0.69 -22.54
C GLY A 260 -20.16 -2.05 -22.51
N PHE A 261 -20.46 -2.88 -23.52
CA PHE A 261 -19.76 -4.14 -23.72
C PHE A 261 -18.29 -3.87 -24.03
N GLY A 262 -17.39 -4.60 -23.38
CA GLY A 262 -15.96 -4.34 -23.51
C GLY A 262 -15.45 -3.17 -22.64
N GLU A 263 -16.32 -2.37 -22.01
CA GLU A 263 -15.91 -1.27 -21.15
C GLU A 263 -15.34 -1.76 -19.81
N ARG A 264 -14.38 -0.99 -19.32
CA ARG A 264 -13.52 -1.36 -18.18
C ARG A 264 -13.85 -0.47 -16.99
N SER A 265 -14.17 -1.08 -15.85
CA SER A 265 -14.47 -0.34 -14.61
C SER A 265 -13.31 0.57 -14.21
N GLY A 266 -13.59 1.85 -13.96
CA GLY A 266 -12.60 2.84 -13.48
C GLY A 266 -11.56 3.30 -14.50
N GLY A 267 -11.76 3.07 -15.81
CA GLY A 267 -10.82 3.48 -16.86
C GLY A 267 -9.47 2.76 -16.85
N ALA A 268 -9.26 1.85 -15.90
CA ALA A 268 -8.06 1.05 -15.77
C ALA A 268 -8.07 -0.08 -16.80
N ALA A 269 -6.97 -0.22 -17.54
CA ALA A 269 -6.81 -1.27 -18.55
C ALA A 269 -6.82 -2.72 -18.00
N ALA A 270 -6.88 -2.87 -16.67
CA ALA A 270 -6.91 -4.13 -15.92
C ALA A 270 -8.32 -4.54 -15.44
N ALA A 271 -9.36 -3.71 -15.60
CA ALA A 271 -10.70 -4.18 -15.28
C ALA A 271 -11.21 -5.11 -16.38
N LEU A 272 -11.73 -6.28 -15.99
CA LEU A 272 -12.36 -7.23 -16.91
C LEU A 272 -13.35 -6.48 -17.83
N PRO A 273 -13.26 -6.66 -19.16
CA PRO A 273 -14.21 -6.06 -20.08
C PRO A 273 -15.61 -6.51 -19.69
N HIS A 274 -16.53 -5.55 -19.61
CA HIS A 274 -17.91 -5.85 -19.25
C HIS A 274 -18.50 -6.82 -20.29
N PRO A 275 -19.03 -8.00 -19.90
CA PRO A 275 -19.54 -8.99 -20.86
C PRO A 275 -20.91 -8.61 -21.45
N GLY A 276 -21.48 -7.48 -21.02
CA GLY A 276 -22.76 -6.98 -21.46
C GLY A 276 -22.83 -5.48 -21.30
N TRP A 277 -24.02 -4.97 -21.03
CA TRP A 277 -24.29 -3.58 -20.69
C TRP A 277 -24.70 -3.46 -19.22
N ASP A 278 -24.27 -2.39 -18.56
CA ASP A 278 -24.98 -1.87 -17.40
C ASP A 278 -25.87 -0.73 -17.88
N ILE A 279 -27.17 -0.87 -17.65
CA ILE A 279 -28.19 0.10 -18.04
C ILE A 279 -28.74 0.71 -16.76
N GLU A 280 -28.46 1.98 -16.53
CA GLU A 280 -29.00 2.74 -15.41
C GLU A 280 -30.49 2.98 -15.63
N ALA A 281 -31.30 2.52 -14.68
CA ALA A 281 -32.75 2.62 -14.67
C ALA A 281 -33.26 2.62 -13.21
N PRO A 282 -34.40 3.27 -12.91
CA PRO A 282 -34.94 3.30 -11.55
C PRO A 282 -35.22 1.90 -10.98
N PHE A 283 -35.06 1.74 -9.67
CA PHE A 283 -35.49 0.52 -8.98
C PHE A 283 -36.97 0.25 -9.27
N GLY A 284 -37.31 -1.00 -9.60
CA GLY A 284 -38.66 -1.39 -9.97
C GLY A 284 -39.06 -1.09 -11.42
N ALA A 285 -38.16 -0.51 -12.25
CA ALA A 285 -38.42 -0.35 -13.68
C ALA A 285 -38.63 -1.71 -14.36
N GLU A 286 -39.55 -1.77 -15.31
CA GLU A 286 -39.91 -3.01 -16.01
C GLU A 286 -38.82 -3.43 -17.00
N VAL A 287 -38.32 -4.65 -16.83
CA VAL A 287 -37.37 -5.29 -17.76
C VAL A 287 -38.16 -6.14 -18.74
N ARG A 288 -38.03 -5.81 -20.02
CA ARG A 288 -38.77 -6.41 -21.13
C ARG A 288 -37.86 -7.24 -22.02
N VAL A 289 -38.44 -8.28 -22.61
CA VAL A 289 -37.72 -9.16 -23.53
C VAL A 289 -37.57 -8.46 -24.89
N PRO A 290 -36.36 -8.40 -25.46
CA PRO A 290 -36.16 -7.73 -26.75
C PRO A 290 -36.74 -8.51 -27.93
N PHE A 291 -36.92 -9.82 -27.82
CA PHE A 291 -37.41 -10.68 -28.89
C PHE A 291 -38.18 -11.87 -28.34
N ASP A 292 -39.02 -12.51 -29.17
CA ASP A 292 -39.74 -13.73 -28.78
C ASP A 292 -38.75 -14.79 -28.31
N GLY A 293 -39.14 -15.58 -27.30
CA GLY A 293 -38.23 -16.53 -26.71
C GLY A 293 -38.87 -17.43 -25.68
N ARG A 294 -38.03 -18.21 -25.01
CA ARG A 294 -38.39 -19.06 -23.89
C ARG A 294 -37.46 -18.82 -22.72
N VAL A 295 -38.01 -18.64 -21.53
CA VAL A 295 -37.22 -18.54 -20.32
C VAL A 295 -36.55 -19.88 -20.05
N VAL A 296 -35.22 -19.94 -20.11
CA VAL A 296 -34.46 -21.18 -19.88
C VAL A 296 -33.93 -21.30 -18.46
N TRP A 297 -33.77 -20.17 -17.76
CA TRP A 297 -33.36 -20.19 -16.37
C TRP A 297 -33.75 -18.90 -15.63
N THR A 298 -34.15 -19.07 -14.37
CA THR A 298 -34.39 -17.98 -13.42
C THR A 298 -33.79 -18.36 -12.07
N GLY A 299 -33.11 -17.44 -11.40
CA GLY A 299 -32.62 -17.71 -10.06
C GLY A 299 -31.53 -16.77 -9.60
N TRP A 300 -31.07 -17.00 -8.37
CA TRP A 300 -29.96 -16.24 -7.80
C TRP A 300 -28.62 -16.84 -8.19
N LEU A 301 -27.71 -16.01 -8.72
CA LEU A 301 -26.33 -16.39 -9.02
C LEU A 301 -25.36 -15.44 -8.33
N ARG A 302 -24.41 -15.99 -7.58
CA ARG A 302 -23.43 -15.21 -6.82
C ARG A 302 -22.59 -14.35 -7.79
N GLY A 303 -22.56 -13.03 -7.56
CA GLY A 303 -21.92 -12.04 -8.45
C GLY A 303 -22.84 -11.43 -9.52
N TYR A 304 -23.98 -12.04 -9.84
CA TYR A 304 -24.99 -11.51 -10.77
C TYR A 304 -26.33 -11.16 -10.07
N GLY A 305 -26.54 -11.62 -8.84
CA GLY A 305 -27.79 -11.39 -8.11
C GLY A 305 -28.92 -12.25 -8.67
N LEU A 306 -30.14 -11.70 -8.70
CA LEU A 306 -31.28 -12.36 -9.31
C LEU A 306 -31.24 -12.19 -10.83
N VAL A 307 -31.35 -13.30 -11.55
CA VAL A 307 -31.12 -13.39 -13.00
C VAL A 307 -32.30 -14.07 -13.70
N VAL A 308 -32.61 -13.62 -14.90
CA VAL A 308 -33.43 -14.31 -15.90
C VAL A 308 -32.63 -14.52 -17.18
N VAL A 309 -32.73 -15.70 -17.78
CA VAL A 309 -32.11 -16.05 -19.06
C VAL A 309 -33.19 -16.49 -20.03
N VAL A 310 -33.24 -15.87 -21.20
CA VAL A 310 -34.20 -16.17 -22.27
C VAL A 310 -33.44 -16.70 -23.49
N ASP A 311 -33.85 -17.86 -24.00
CA ASP A 311 -33.41 -18.40 -25.29
C ASP A 311 -34.33 -17.88 -26.40
N HIS A 312 -33.74 -17.23 -27.40
CA HIS A 312 -34.42 -16.71 -28.59
C HIS A 312 -34.30 -17.65 -29.79
N GLY A 313 -33.76 -18.85 -29.57
CA GLY A 313 -33.53 -19.83 -30.60
C GLY A 313 -32.23 -19.57 -31.36
N HIS A 314 -31.84 -20.53 -32.19
CA HIS A 314 -30.59 -20.50 -32.98
C HIS A 314 -29.33 -20.21 -32.13
N GLY A 315 -29.35 -20.61 -30.86
CA GLY A 315 -28.26 -20.43 -29.91
C GLY A 315 -28.11 -19.00 -29.39
N VAL A 316 -29.09 -18.11 -29.56
CA VAL A 316 -29.03 -16.73 -29.08
C VAL A 316 -29.76 -16.63 -27.75
N HIS A 317 -29.07 -16.19 -26.70
CA HIS A 317 -29.67 -16.00 -25.38
C HIS A 317 -29.53 -14.55 -24.92
N THR A 318 -30.48 -14.07 -24.13
CA THR A 318 -30.33 -12.85 -23.35
C THR A 318 -30.24 -13.18 -21.87
N VAL A 319 -29.41 -12.47 -21.13
CA VAL A 319 -29.25 -12.57 -19.69
C VAL A 319 -29.54 -11.20 -19.09
N ALA A 320 -30.52 -11.14 -18.20
CA ALA A 320 -30.84 -9.94 -17.42
C ALA A 320 -30.60 -10.25 -15.93
N ALA A 321 -29.79 -9.43 -15.26
CA ALA A 321 -29.33 -9.68 -13.90
C ALA A 321 -29.46 -8.43 -13.02
N HIS A 322 -29.12 -8.57 -11.73
CA HIS A 322 -29.37 -7.57 -10.67
C HIS A 322 -30.86 -7.23 -10.46
N LEU A 323 -31.76 -8.15 -10.81
CA LEU A 323 -33.20 -7.92 -10.71
C LEU A 323 -33.68 -7.84 -9.25
N SER A 324 -34.69 -7.03 -8.97
CA SER A 324 -35.38 -7.02 -7.66
C SER A 324 -36.43 -8.12 -7.57
N ALA A 325 -37.07 -8.43 -8.71
CA ALA A 325 -38.02 -9.52 -8.86
C ALA A 325 -37.94 -10.09 -10.28
N VAL A 326 -38.19 -11.40 -10.42
CA VAL A 326 -38.43 -12.06 -11.71
C VAL A 326 -39.94 -12.30 -11.80
N LEU A 327 -40.52 -11.99 -12.96
CA LEU A 327 -41.97 -12.04 -13.19
C LEU A 327 -42.37 -13.13 -14.20
N ALA A 328 -41.39 -13.87 -14.74
CA ALA A 328 -41.61 -14.99 -15.64
C ALA A 328 -41.01 -16.28 -15.06
N ASP A 329 -41.64 -17.41 -15.33
CA ASP A 329 -41.22 -18.71 -14.79
C ASP A 329 -40.26 -19.42 -15.75
N ALA A 330 -39.35 -20.24 -15.19
CA ALA A 330 -38.49 -21.10 -16.01
C ALA A 330 -39.35 -22.05 -16.85
N GLY A 331 -39.18 -21.96 -18.17
CA GLY A 331 -39.92 -22.72 -19.16
C GLY A 331 -41.12 -22.01 -19.79
N GLU A 332 -41.42 -20.79 -19.36
CA GLU A 332 -42.44 -19.93 -19.96
C GLU A 332 -41.98 -19.42 -21.34
N ASN A 333 -42.92 -19.38 -22.30
CA ASN A 333 -42.70 -18.70 -23.58
C ASN A 333 -43.04 -17.22 -23.41
N VAL A 334 -42.17 -16.35 -23.93
CA VAL A 334 -42.26 -14.90 -23.76
C VAL A 334 -42.24 -14.22 -25.12
N GLU A 335 -43.09 -13.20 -25.29
CA GLU A 335 -43.15 -12.40 -26.50
C GLU A 335 -42.25 -11.16 -26.41
N SER A 336 -41.84 -10.62 -27.56
CA SER A 336 -41.13 -9.34 -27.63
C SER A 336 -41.94 -8.24 -26.94
N GLY A 337 -41.30 -7.54 -25.99
CA GLY A 337 -41.92 -6.50 -25.18
C GLY A 337 -42.61 -7.00 -23.91
N GLN A 338 -42.75 -8.31 -23.68
CA GLN A 338 -43.27 -8.87 -22.42
C GLN A 338 -42.33 -8.53 -21.27
N VAL A 339 -42.90 -8.18 -20.11
CA VAL A 339 -42.13 -7.91 -18.88
C VAL A 339 -41.74 -9.23 -18.23
N VAL A 340 -40.44 -9.42 -17.98
CA VAL A 340 -39.89 -10.65 -17.35
C VAL A 340 -39.26 -10.41 -15.99
N GLY A 341 -39.08 -9.15 -15.58
CA GLY A 341 -38.53 -8.82 -14.28
C GLY A 341 -38.57 -7.33 -14.00
N LEU A 342 -38.12 -6.97 -12.80
CA LEU A 342 -38.01 -5.60 -12.33
C LEU A 342 -36.55 -5.28 -12.01
N VAL A 343 -36.09 -4.08 -12.40
CA VAL A 343 -34.75 -3.59 -12.06
C VAL A 343 -34.57 -3.55 -10.55
N GLY A 344 -33.40 -3.97 -10.08
CA GLY A 344 -33.02 -3.93 -8.68
C GLY A 344 -31.54 -3.61 -8.52
N ASP A 345 -31.00 -3.96 -7.36
CA ASP A 345 -29.60 -3.83 -6.97
C ASP A 345 -29.04 -5.15 -6.42
N THR A 346 -29.72 -6.27 -6.69
CA THR A 346 -29.38 -7.56 -6.10
C THR A 346 -27.99 -8.01 -6.55
N GLY A 347 -27.12 -8.33 -5.57
CA GLY A 347 -25.75 -8.74 -5.88
C GLY A 347 -24.88 -7.63 -6.47
N SER A 348 -25.29 -6.35 -6.40
CA SER A 348 -24.51 -5.21 -6.88
C SER A 348 -24.31 -4.15 -5.80
N LEU A 349 -23.12 -3.54 -5.77
CA LEU A 349 -22.75 -2.48 -4.80
C LEU A 349 -22.89 -1.07 -5.37
N ARG A 350 -23.39 -0.92 -6.61
CA ARG A 350 -23.47 0.36 -7.34
C ARG A 350 -24.85 1.02 -7.29
N GLY A 351 -25.80 0.43 -6.57
CA GLY A 351 -27.21 0.86 -6.58
C GLY A 351 -27.99 0.30 -7.78
N PRO A 352 -29.25 0.74 -7.99
CA PRO A 352 -30.15 0.12 -8.97
C PRO A 352 -29.70 0.28 -10.43
N HIS A 353 -29.56 -0.84 -11.15
CA HIS A 353 -29.30 -0.89 -12.60
C HIS A 353 -29.59 -2.29 -13.14
N LEU A 354 -29.75 -2.39 -14.46
CA LEU A 354 -29.86 -3.67 -15.16
C LEU A 354 -28.50 -4.08 -15.73
N TYR A 355 -27.98 -5.25 -15.34
CA TYR A 355 -26.95 -5.92 -16.12
C TYR A 355 -27.63 -6.72 -17.25
N PHE A 356 -27.25 -6.46 -18.49
CA PHE A 356 -27.85 -7.08 -19.68
C PHE A 356 -26.79 -7.63 -20.63
N GLU A 357 -26.88 -8.91 -20.99
CA GLU A 357 -25.93 -9.57 -21.88
C GLU A 357 -26.67 -10.33 -22.99
N ILE A 358 -26.09 -10.34 -24.19
CA ILE A 358 -26.52 -11.22 -25.28
C ILE A 358 -25.44 -12.27 -25.47
N ARG A 359 -25.84 -13.52 -25.67
CA ARG A 359 -24.93 -14.66 -25.87
C ARG A 359 -25.24 -15.38 -27.17
N GLU A 360 -24.21 -15.74 -27.92
CA GLU A 360 -24.29 -16.67 -29.04
C GLU A 360 -23.58 -17.97 -28.61
N GLY A 361 -24.37 -19.02 -28.34
CA GLY A 361 -23.92 -20.25 -27.70
C GLY A 361 -23.36 -19.98 -26.30
N ASP A 362 -22.11 -20.37 -26.07
CA ASP A 362 -21.40 -20.21 -24.80
C ASP A 362 -20.74 -18.83 -24.62
N ARG A 363 -20.86 -17.92 -25.60
CA ARG A 363 -20.10 -16.65 -25.64
C ARG A 363 -20.98 -15.42 -25.55
N ALA A 364 -20.60 -14.50 -24.66
CA ALA A 364 -21.11 -13.13 -24.63
C ALA A 364 -20.73 -12.38 -25.91
N VAL A 365 -21.68 -11.63 -26.50
CA VAL A 365 -21.47 -10.75 -27.66
C VAL A 365 -21.96 -9.35 -27.34
N ASP A 366 -21.43 -8.36 -28.05
CA ASP A 366 -21.81 -6.96 -27.85
C ASP A 366 -23.31 -6.76 -28.13
N PRO A 367 -24.11 -6.34 -27.13
CA PRO A 367 -25.53 -6.06 -27.34
C PRO A 367 -25.78 -4.93 -28.36
N ALA A 368 -24.78 -4.06 -28.62
CA ALA A 368 -24.88 -3.00 -29.63
C ALA A 368 -25.09 -3.55 -31.05
N LEU A 369 -24.66 -4.79 -31.30
CA LEU A 369 -24.87 -5.45 -32.59
C LEU A 369 -26.32 -5.88 -32.79
N TRP A 370 -27.10 -5.98 -31.72
CA TRP A 370 -28.45 -6.52 -31.74
C TRP A 370 -29.51 -5.47 -31.45
N ILE A 371 -29.22 -4.54 -30.53
CA ILE A 371 -30.17 -3.58 -29.98
C ILE A 371 -30.03 -2.21 -30.68
N ASP A 372 -31.14 -1.70 -31.19
CA ASP A 372 -31.25 -0.31 -31.63
C ASP A 372 -31.56 0.59 -30.42
N ARG A 373 -30.55 1.34 -29.95
CA ARG A 373 -30.67 2.24 -28.80
C ARG A 373 -31.73 3.34 -28.98
N LYS A 374 -32.17 3.63 -30.21
CA LYS A 374 -33.23 4.62 -30.47
C LYS A 374 -34.63 4.02 -30.31
N ARG A 375 -34.76 2.69 -30.34
CA ARG A 375 -36.02 1.99 -30.10
C ARG A 375 -36.21 1.79 -28.60
N ARG A 376 -37.15 2.56 -28.05
CA ARG A 376 -37.64 2.35 -26.69
C ARG A 376 -38.22 0.94 -26.54
N PRO A 377 -38.26 0.39 -25.31
CA PRO A 377 -38.88 -0.91 -25.05
C PRO A 377 -40.27 -0.94 -25.68
N ALA A 378 -40.56 -1.97 -26.47
CA ALA A 378 -41.86 -2.11 -27.11
C ALA A 378 -42.95 -2.20 -26.03
N ALA A 379 -44.00 -1.39 -26.15
CA ALA A 379 -45.15 -1.48 -25.28
C ALA A 379 -45.88 -2.79 -25.60
N GLY A 380 -45.63 -3.83 -24.79
CA GLY A 380 -46.45 -5.04 -24.81
C GLY A 380 -47.90 -4.69 -24.51
N LEU A 381 -48.84 -5.37 -25.17
CA LEU A 381 -50.25 -5.32 -24.79
C LEU A 381 -50.38 -5.70 -23.31
N PRO A 382 -51.24 -5.02 -22.53
CA PRO A 382 -51.37 -5.32 -21.11
C PRO A 382 -51.76 -6.78 -20.90
N VAL A 383 -51.01 -7.45 -20.01
CA VAL A 383 -51.27 -8.81 -19.55
C VAL A 383 -52.71 -8.87 -19.06
N ARG A 384 -53.56 -9.66 -19.72
CA ARG A 384 -54.87 -10.01 -19.16
C ARG A 384 -54.60 -10.93 -17.96
N ARG A 385 -54.99 -10.44 -16.78
CA ARG A 385 -55.03 -11.20 -15.53
C ARG A 385 -55.93 -12.44 -15.64
#